data_AF-A0A6G9YQY4-F1
#
_entry.id   AF-A0A6G9YQY4-F1
#
_cell.length_a   1.000
_cell.length_b   1.000
_cell.length_c   1.000
_cell.angle_alpha   90.00
_cell.angle_beta   90.00
_cell.angle_gamma   90.00
#
_symmetry.space_group_name_H-M   'P 1'
#
loop_
_entity.id
_entity.type
_entity.pdbx_description
1 polymer ?
#
loop_
_entity_poly.entity_id
_entity_poly.type
_entity_poly.pdbx_seq_one_letter_code
_entity_poly.pdbx_strand_id
1 'polypeptide(L)'
;MEVGMAVALEHPESVENAVELGELSSRAAAEAYIGKICFKQGPPALIGAELEWLTVQGERSAAGPSAAPRPQLTVLADALGPYAPRSIAPDSPALPLPGGSRVTIEPGGQIELSSAPYATAARLCDELRADARMLRALLESRSIRTVSGAADADRRARRLLRLPRYRAMEQAFAGIGPFGKLMMCNTAATQVSVDAGADRGDIAARWVALYAMGPALLAAFACSPALHGAPAGDWVSQRMRAWLRLDPARTRPPVHEWLDPVASYGRWALDVPLLCVRRPDGPPGDWAAPPGATFADWLSGALDDEIGRRPDAGDLDYHLTTLFPPVRASGHLEIRYLDAQPGDDWTVPIHVFDALLSSPAVVAEATAVAAPVAGRWLDAARNGLADSQIRAVAVALLTLAADHARGSTSATEIGAAIRRCSSGRTPVEESATRTTSSGGGRVLSGERPASTDARAPSDDGVPSTRDQASHRPAPSDSGRVVSGERPAHTDARAPSGGVPSIRDQMSHEPAPSVSGRYRR
;
A
#
# COMPACT_ATOMS: atom_id res chain seq x y z
N MET A 1 -25.95 -13.76 17.98
CA MET A 1 -24.58 -14.27 18.11
C MET A 1 -23.85 -13.86 16.83
N GLU A 2 -23.25 -12.68 16.89
CA GLU A 2 -22.57 -12.01 15.79
C GLU A 2 -21.16 -12.57 15.65
N VAL A 3 -20.81 -13.02 14.44
CA VAL A 3 -19.45 -13.41 14.10
C VAL A 3 -18.71 -12.13 13.70
N GLY A 4 -17.80 -11.69 14.57
CA GLY A 4 -17.02 -10.47 14.41
C GLY A 4 -16.11 -10.51 13.20
N MET A 5 -16.24 -9.47 12.36
CA MET A 5 -15.31 -9.17 11.27
C MET A 5 -14.09 -8.47 11.86
N ALA A 6 -12.97 -9.17 11.91
CA ALA A 6 -11.67 -8.57 12.09
C ALA A 6 -10.86 -8.82 10.81
N VAL A 7 -10.48 -7.75 10.12
CA VAL A 7 -9.57 -7.80 8.98
C VAL A 7 -8.16 -7.96 9.55
N ALA A 8 -7.36 -8.86 9.00
CA ALA A 8 -5.93 -8.93 9.28
C ALA A 8 -5.32 -9.82 8.22
N LEU A 9 -4.14 -9.45 7.72
CA LEU A 9 -3.33 -10.27 6.83
C LEU A 9 -2.81 -11.57 7.47
N GLU A 10 -3.29 -11.95 8.66
CA GLU A 10 -3.05 -13.24 9.30
C GLU A 10 -4.34 -13.70 10.01
N HIS A 11 -5.07 -14.62 9.38
CA HIS A 11 -6.06 -15.46 10.05
C HIS A 11 -5.32 -16.50 10.92
N PRO A 12 -5.48 -16.50 12.26
CA PRO A 12 -5.10 -17.65 13.06
C PRO A 12 -6.19 -18.72 12.94
N GLU A 13 -5.77 -19.92 12.58
CA GLU A 13 -6.42 -21.23 12.79
C GLU A 13 -7.93 -21.37 12.55
N SER A 14 -8.22 -22.07 11.45
CA SER A 14 -9.31 -23.04 11.29
C SER A 14 -10.47 -22.92 12.28
N VAL A 15 -11.52 -22.21 11.86
CA VAL A 15 -12.86 -22.68 12.20
C VAL A 15 -12.97 -24.05 11.55
N GLU A 16 -13.06 -25.11 12.36
CA GLU A 16 -13.55 -26.43 11.93
C GLU A 16 -15.01 -26.27 11.46
N ASN A 17 -15.19 -25.63 10.32
CA ASN A 17 -16.28 -26.00 9.45
C ASN A 17 -15.79 -27.25 8.76
N ALA A 18 -16.52 -28.35 8.89
CA ALA A 18 -16.36 -29.48 8.00
C ALA A 18 -16.55 -28.95 6.57
N VAL A 19 -15.45 -28.60 5.91
CA VAL A 19 -15.44 -28.12 4.53
C VAL A 19 -15.77 -29.34 3.69
N GLU A 20 -16.96 -29.33 3.08
CA GLU A 20 -17.33 -30.39 2.15
C GLU A 20 -16.26 -30.47 1.06
N LEU A 21 -15.68 -31.67 0.91
CA LEU A 21 -14.76 -32.08 -0.17
C LEU A 21 -15.28 -31.82 -1.60
N GLY A 22 -16.47 -31.21 -1.76
CA GLY A 22 -17.10 -30.89 -3.03
C GLY A 22 -16.92 -29.44 -3.53
N GLU A 23 -16.50 -28.48 -2.69
CA GLU A 23 -16.49 -27.06 -3.08
C GLU A 23 -15.49 -26.72 -4.20
N LEU A 24 -14.38 -27.46 -4.30
CA LEU A 24 -13.37 -27.31 -5.37
C LEU A 24 -13.38 -28.48 -6.37
N SER A 25 -14.53 -29.11 -6.61
CA SER A 25 -14.65 -30.26 -7.52
C SER A 25 -14.30 -29.97 -8.99
N SER A 26 -14.25 -28.70 -9.39
CA SER A 26 -13.87 -28.26 -10.74
C SER A 26 -13.42 -26.80 -10.74
N ARG A 27 -12.82 -26.34 -11.84
CA ARG A 27 -12.52 -24.90 -12.04
C ARG A 27 -13.76 -24.03 -11.88
N ALA A 28 -14.89 -24.43 -12.46
CA ALA A 28 -16.14 -23.69 -12.35
C ALA A 28 -16.65 -23.61 -10.89
N ALA A 29 -16.48 -24.69 -10.11
CA ALA A 29 -16.83 -24.70 -8.70
C ALA A 29 -15.92 -23.76 -7.89
N ALA A 30 -14.61 -23.75 -8.16
CA ALA A 30 -13.67 -22.82 -7.56
C ALA A 30 -13.97 -21.36 -7.91
N GLU A 31 -14.30 -21.06 -9.18
CA GLU A 31 -14.72 -19.71 -9.61
C GLU A 31 -16.01 -19.26 -8.90
N ALA A 32 -16.99 -20.16 -8.74
CA ALA A 32 -18.22 -19.89 -8.01
C ALA A 32 -17.96 -19.67 -6.51
N TYR A 33 -17.07 -20.46 -5.91
CA TYR A 33 -16.61 -20.29 -4.53
C TYR A 33 -16.01 -18.89 -4.34
N ILE A 34 -15.05 -18.49 -5.18
CA ILE A 34 -14.44 -17.14 -5.13
C ILE A 34 -15.52 -16.07 -5.24
N GLY A 35 -16.44 -16.18 -6.20
CA GLY A 35 -17.53 -15.23 -6.38
C GLY A 35 -18.39 -15.07 -5.11
N LYS A 36 -18.65 -16.17 -4.39
CA LYS A 36 -19.43 -16.18 -3.14
C LYS A 36 -18.65 -15.57 -1.98
N ILE A 37 -17.37 -15.90 -1.80
CA ILE A 37 -16.61 -15.50 -0.63
C ILE A 37 -15.99 -14.10 -0.75
N CYS A 38 -15.58 -13.70 -1.97
CA CYS A 38 -14.91 -12.42 -2.22
C CYS A 38 -15.90 -11.26 -2.40
N PHE A 39 -17.11 -11.53 -2.88
CA PHE A 39 -18.13 -10.51 -3.18
C PHE A 39 -19.41 -10.79 -2.39
N LYS A 40 -19.34 -10.68 -1.06
CA LYS A 40 -20.52 -10.84 -0.21
C LYS A 40 -21.54 -9.76 -0.54
N GLN A 41 -22.76 -10.19 -0.82
CA GLN A 41 -23.86 -9.31 -1.15
C GLN A 41 -24.59 -8.88 0.12
N GLY A 42 -24.95 -7.61 0.16
CA GLY A 42 -25.70 -6.99 1.25
C GLY A 42 -25.74 -5.49 1.06
N PRO A 43 -26.78 -4.79 1.53
CA PRO A 43 -26.80 -3.33 1.47
C PRO A 43 -25.50 -2.76 2.06
N PRO A 44 -24.75 -1.92 1.32
CA PRO A 44 -23.53 -1.34 1.85
C PRO A 44 -23.82 -0.55 3.11
N ALA A 45 -23.27 -1.01 4.23
CA ALA A 45 -23.56 -0.50 5.56
C ALA A 45 -22.29 -0.25 6.38
N LEU A 46 -21.17 -0.85 6.00
CA LEU A 46 -19.95 -0.88 6.78
C LEU A 46 -18.76 -0.28 6.02
N ILE A 47 -17.91 0.40 6.79
CA ILE A 47 -16.60 0.89 6.40
C ILE A 47 -15.57 0.49 7.45
N GLY A 48 -14.41 0.04 7.01
CA GLY A 48 -13.24 -0.24 7.82
C GLY A 48 -12.00 0.42 7.22
N ALA A 49 -10.92 0.44 7.99
CA ALA A 49 -9.62 0.84 7.49
C ALA A 49 -8.46 0.11 8.20
N GLU A 50 -7.35 0.02 7.49
CA GLU A 50 -6.06 -0.44 7.99
C GLU A 50 -5.06 0.72 7.95
N LEU A 51 -4.31 0.92 9.03
CA LEU A 51 -3.31 1.98 9.16
C LEU A 51 -1.96 1.35 9.48
N GLU A 52 -0.97 1.55 8.61
CA GLU A 52 0.39 1.05 8.79
C GLU A 52 1.36 2.18 9.18
N TRP A 53 2.31 1.88 10.06
CA TRP A 53 3.42 2.77 10.39
C TRP A 53 4.76 2.05 10.39
N LEU A 54 5.78 2.71 9.84
CA LEU A 54 7.16 2.35 10.08
C LEU A 54 7.49 2.54 11.57
N THR A 55 8.35 1.69 12.14
CA THR A 55 8.75 1.78 13.55
C THR A 55 10.25 2.01 13.70
N VAL A 56 10.63 2.73 14.76
CA VAL A 56 12.02 2.95 15.18
C VAL A 56 12.14 2.75 16.69
N GLN A 57 13.30 2.30 17.14
CA GLN A 57 13.62 2.20 18.57
C GLN A 57 14.74 3.17 18.93
N GLY A 58 14.54 3.93 20.01
CA GLY A 58 15.51 4.90 20.52
C GLY A 58 15.21 6.36 20.13
N GLU A 59 16.19 7.22 20.38
CA GLU A 59 16.06 8.67 20.22
C GLU A 59 15.86 9.10 18.77
N ARG A 60 15.36 10.32 18.57
CA ARG A 60 15.26 10.91 17.23
C ARG A 60 16.66 11.17 16.69
N SER A 61 16.92 10.73 15.46
CA SER A 61 18.19 10.97 14.79
C SER A 61 18.09 12.20 13.89
N ALA A 62 19.13 13.02 13.89
CA ALA A 62 19.28 14.12 12.93
C ALA A 62 19.49 13.62 11.48
N ALA A 63 19.87 12.35 11.30
CA ALA A 63 20.14 11.77 9.98
C ALA A 63 18.87 11.41 9.19
N GLY A 64 17.69 11.42 9.84
CA GLY A 64 16.42 11.11 9.19
C GLY A 64 15.37 10.57 10.16
N PRO A 65 14.07 10.65 9.81
CA PRO A 65 12.96 10.25 10.69
C PRO A 65 12.95 8.76 11.01
N SER A 66 13.45 7.92 10.09
CA SER A 66 13.60 6.46 10.22
C SER A 66 15.03 6.01 10.45
N ALA A 67 16.01 6.90 10.57
CA ALA A 67 17.43 6.53 10.64
C ALA A 67 17.81 5.70 11.89
N ALA A 68 16.98 5.74 12.93
CA ALA A 68 17.15 4.88 14.10
C ALA A 68 16.81 3.40 13.79
N PRO A 69 17.42 2.43 14.50
CA PRO A 69 17.20 1.01 14.24
C PRO A 69 15.73 0.60 14.34
N ARG A 70 15.35 -0.43 13.57
CA ARG A 70 14.06 -1.11 13.77
C ARG A 70 14.07 -1.80 15.14
N PRO A 71 12.95 -1.78 15.88
CA PRO A 71 12.85 -2.55 17.11
C PRO A 71 13.01 -4.05 16.83
N GLN A 72 13.53 -4.77 17.82
CA GLN A 72 13.49 -6.24 17.79
C GLN A 72 12.04 -6.72 17.97
N LEU A 73 11.66 -7.82 17.32
CA LEU A 73 10.29 -8.35 17.40
C LEU A 73 9.90 -8.75 18.83
N THR A 74 10.84 -9.25 19.62
CA THR A 74 10.63 -9.55 21.05
C THR A 74 10.30 -8.30 21.85
N VAL A 75 10.99 -7.18 21.59
CA VAL A 75 10.71 -5.91 22.28
C VAL A 75 9.35 -5.33 21.83
N LEU A 76 8.97 -5.50 20.56
CA LEU A 76 7.62 -5.16 20.09
C LEU A 76 6.56 -6.00 20.80
N ALA A 77 6.76 -7.32 20.91
CA ALA A 77 5.84 -8.21 21.62
C ALA A 77 5.71 -7.80 23.09
N ASP A 78 6.83 -7.53 23.76
CA ASP A 78 6.85 -7.09 25.16
C ASP A 78 6.14 -5.74 25.38
N ALA A 79 6.22 -4.82 24.40
CA ALA A 79 5.52 -3.54 24.45
C ALA A 79 4.01 -3.70 24.28
N LEU A 80 3.61 -4.60 23.37
CA LEU A 80 2.20 -4.84 23.03
C LEU A 80 1.48 -5.74 24.05
N GLY A 81 2.21 -6.57 24.80
CA GLY A 81 1.64 -7.45 25.82
C GLY A 81 0.51 -8.33 25.26
N PRO A 82 -0.71 -8.32 25.85
CA PRO A 82 -1.81 -9.18 25.40
C PRO A 82 -2.36 -8.84 24.00
N TYR A 83 -1.99 -7.68 23.45
CA TYR A 83 -2.38 -7.24 22.11
C TYR A 83 -1.39 -7.69 21.03
N ALA A 84 -0.24 -8.28 21.41
CA ALA A 84 0.78 -8.71 20.46
C ALA A 84 0.21 -9.77 19.51
N PRO A 85 0.44 -9.69 18.18
CA PRO A 85 -0.01 -10.72 17.26
C PRO A 85 0.80 -12.01 17.42
N ARG A 86 0.15 -13.13 17.11
CA ARG A 86 0.75 -14.47 17.20
C ARG A 86 1.98 -14.67 16.31
N SER A 87 2.13 -13.85 15.26
CA SER A 87 3.33 -13.84 14.40
C SER A 87 4.63 -13.44 15.09
N ILE A 88 4.55 -12.72 16.22
CA ILE A 88 5.71 -12.35 17.02
C ILE A 88 5.66 -12.90 18.45
N ALA A 89 4.48 -13.32 18.91
CA ALA A 89 4.25 -13.92 20.22
C ALA A 89 3.22 -15.06 20.12
N PRO A 90 3.63 -16.30 19.78
CA PRO A 90 2.71 -17.41 19.46
C PRO A 90 1.64 -17.69 20.52
N ASP A 91 2.01 -17.59 21.80
CA ASP A 91 1.10 -17.84 22.94
C ASP A 91 0.22 -16.63 23.30
N SER A 92 0.35 -15.52 22.57
CA SER A 92 -0.44 -14.32 22.82
C SER A 92 -1.92 -14.56 22.53
N PRO A 93 -2.83 -14.04 23.38
CA PRO A 93 -4.25 -14.03 23.07
C PRO A 93 -4.59 -13.12 21.88
N ALA A 94 -3.67 -12.22 21.48
CA ALA A 94 -3.84 -11.28 20.37
C ALA A 94 -5.17 -10.52 20.46
N LEU A 95 -5.46 -9.97 21.64
CA LEU A 95 -6.70 -9.26 21.93
C LEU A 95 -6.84 -8.05 21.01
N PRO A 96 -8.07 -7.68 20.61
CA PRO A 96 -8.32 -6.38 20.01
C PRO A 96 -8.06 -5.26 21.03
N LEU A 97 -7.67 -4.10 20.54
CA LEU A 97 -7.66 -2.85 21.29
C LEU A 97 -9.11 -2.41 21.61
N PRO A 98 -9.33 -1.48 22.55
CA PRO A 98 -10.67 -1.08 22.99
C PRO A 98 -11.60 -0.58 21.87
N GLY A 99 -11.06 0.09 20.85
CA GLY A 99 -11.79 0.51 19.64
C GLY A 99 -11.96 -0.61 18.60
N GLY A 100 -11.68 -1.86 18.98
CA GLY A 100 -11.89 -3.06 18.18
C GLY A 100 -10.75 -3.40 17.23
N SER A 101 -9.71 -2.56 17.10
CA SER A 101 -8.64 -2.81 16.15
C SER A 101 -7.75 -3.98 16.60
N ARG A 102 -7.35 -4.83 15.66
CA ARG A 102 -6.29 -5.82 15.86
C ARG A 102 -4.95 -5.22 15.48
N VAL A 103 -3.91 -5.60 16.22
CA VAL A 103 -2.52 -5.24 15.89
C VAL A 103 -1.90 -6.36 15.07
N THR A 104 -1.29 -6.00 13.95
CA THR A 104 -0.54 -6.90 13.05
C THR A 104 0.86 -6.33 12.80
N ILE A 105 1.77 -7.18 12.33
CA ILE A 105 3.14 -6.78 11.98
C ILE A 105 3.39 -7.18 10.52
N GLU A 106 3.87 -6.22 9.74
CA GLU A 106 4.27 -6.44 8.35
C GLU A 106 5.70 -6.99 8.26
N PRO A 107 6.14 -7.55 7.11
CA PRO A 107 7.41 -8.25 6.99
C PRO A 107 8.63 -7.49 7.50
N GLY A 108 8.67 -6.17 7.31
CA GLY A 108 9.76 -5.30 7.73
C GLY A 108 9.68 -4.80 9.17
N GLY A 109 8.67 -5.20 9.94
CA GLY A 109 8.40 -4.70 11.28
C GLY A 109 7.59 -3.41 11.31
N GLN A 110 6.95 -3.04 10.20
CA GLN A 110 5.90 -2.03 10.23
C GLN A 110 4.76 -2.56 11.10
N ILE A 111 4.15 -1.68 11.88
CA ILE A 111 3.03 -2.04 12.73
C ILE A 111 1.73 -1.56 12.08
N GLU A 112 0.71 -2.40 12.12
CA GLU A 112 -0.58 -2.12 11.53
C GLU A 112 -1.68 -2.18 12.58
N LEU A 113 -2.61 -1.24 12.48
CA LEU A 113 -3.93 -1.35 13.09
C LEU A 113 -4.93 -1.70 12.01
N SER A 114 -5.59 -2.83 12.18
CA SER A 114 -6.73 -3.21 11.37
C SER A 114 -8.01 -3.11 12.18
N SER A 115 -8.86 -2.15 11.81
CA SER A 115 -10.07 -1.82 12.56
C SER A 115 -11.16 -2.91 12.49
N ALA A 116 -12.05 -2.89 13.48
CA ALA A 116 -13.38 -3.43 13.29
C ALA A 116 -14.16 -2.56 12.28
N PRO A 117 -15.11 -3.11 11.51
CA PRO A 117 -15.95 -2.32 10.63
C PRO A 117 -17.00 -1.52 11.41
N TYR A 118 -17.33 -0.33 10.91
CA TYR A 118 -18.30 0.58 11.51
C TYR A 118 -19.32 1.10 10.50
N ALA A 119 -20.49 1.52 11.00
CA ALA A 119 -21.57 2.03 10.17
C ALA A 119 -21.30 3.42 9.54
N THR A 120 -20.35 4.17 10.10
CA THR A 120 -20.01 5.52 9.62
C THR A 120 -18.51 5.75 9.68
N ALA A 121 -17.99 6.50 8.71
CA ALA A 121 -16.59 6.93 8.70
C ALA A 121 -16.21 7.73 9.95
N ALA A 122 -17.12 8.57 10.47
CA ALA A 122 -16.86 9.34 11.69
C ALA A 122 -16.56 8.44 12.90
N ARG A 123 -17.39 7.40 13.12
CA ARG A 123 -17.16 6.44 14.19
C ARG A 123 -15.87 5.66 13.97
N LEU A 124 -15.63 5.18 12.75
CA LEU A 124 -14.38 4.51 12.40
C LEU A 124 -13.16 5.37 12.74
N CYS A 125 -13.16 6.64 12.35
CA CYS A 125 -12.07 7.58 12.63
C CYS A 125 -11.88 7.81 14.13
N ASP A 126 -12.95 7.91 14.92
CA ASP A 126 -12.86 8.12 16.37
C ASP A 126 -12.26 6.91 17.10
N GLU A 127 -12.69 5.70 16.74
CA GLU A 127 -12.21 4.44 17.32
C GLU A 127 -10.75 4.16 16.91
N LEU A 128 -10.40 4.35 15.65
CA LEU A 128 -9.01 4.25 15.18
C LEU A 128 -8.10 5.29 15.85
N ARG A 129 -8.59 6.51 16.09
CA ARG A 129 -7.79 7.52 16.79
C ARG A 129 -7.56 7.14 18.25
N ALA A 130 -8.55 6.54 18.91
CA ALA A 130 -8.39 6.01 20.26
C ALA A 130 -7.37 4.87 20.30
N ASP A 131 -7.49 3.91 19.40
CA ASP A 131 -6.58 2.76 19.29
C ASP A 131 -5.16 3.19 18.90
N ALA A 132 -4.99 4.14 17.98
CA ALA A 132 -3.69 4.68 17.60
C ALA A 132 -2.98 5.38 18.77
N ARG A 133 -3.72 6.12 19.62
CA ARG A 133 -3.15 6.72 20.85
C ARG A 133 -2.71 5.65 21.83
N MET A 134 -3.54 4.64 22.05
CA MET A 134 -3.20 3.52 22.94
C MET A 134 -1.99 2.74 22.43
N LEU A 135 -1.95 2.41 21.13
CA LEU A 135 -0.82 1.76 20.50
C LEU A 135 0.47 2.53 20.72
N ARG A 136 0.46 3.85 20.49
CA ARG A 136 1.64 4.70 20.72
C ARG A 136 2.09 4.67 22.18
N ALA A 137 1.16 4.72 23.13
CA ALA A 137 1.48 4.63 24.56
C ALA A 137 2.09 3.26 24.94
N LEU A 138 1.59 2.16 24.38
CA LEU A 138 2.15 0.81 24.57
C LEU A 138 3.59 0.75 24.03
N LEU A 139 3.81 1.23 22.81
CA LEU A 139 5.13 1.25 22.16
C LEU A 139 6.15 2.13 22.91
N GLU A 140 5.71 3.28 23.42
CA GLU A 140 6.57 4.23 24.14
C GLU A 140 7.16 3.63 25.42
N SER A 141 6.48 2.67 26.05
CA SER A 141 6.99 1.93 27.23
C SER A 141 8.32 1.22 26.98
N ARG A 142 8.66 0.95 25.71
CA ARG A 142 9.92 0.33 25.26
C ARG A 142 10.75 1.23 24.36
N SER A 143 10.52 2.55 24.41
CA SER A 143 11.18 3.55 23.56
C SER A 143 11.01 3.29 22.06
N ILE A 144 9.88 2.69 21.67
CA ILE A 144 9.51 2.48 20.27
C ILE A 144 8.61 3.64 19.83
N ARG A 145 8.88 4.19 18.65
CA ARG A 145 8.10 5.27 18.06
C ARG A 145 7.64 4.87 16.66
N THR A 146 6.43 5.29 16.31
CA THR A 146 5.94 5.27 14.93
C THR A 146 6.55 6.42 14.14
N VAL A 147 6.89 6.18 12.87
CA VAL A 147 7.35 7.21 11.95
C VAL A 147 6.20 7.56 11.00
N SER A 148 5.98 8.86 10.85
CA SER A 148 5.02 9.43 9.90
C SER A 148 5.62 9.41 8.49
N GLY A 149 5.43 8.32 7.75
CA GLY A 149 5.87 8.21 6.36
C GLY A 149 5.44 6.89 5.71
N ALA A 150 5.04 6.96 4.44
CA ALA A 150 4.58 5.82 3.65
C ALA A 150 5.71 5.00 3.01
N ALA A 151 6.94 5.51 3.03
CA ALA A 151 8.12 4.82 2.52
C ALA A 151 9.34 5.13 3.39
N ASP A 152 10.16 4.11 3.66
CA ASP A 152 11.39 4.25 4.44
C ASP A 152 12.53 4.73 3.52
N ALA A 153 12.84 6.03 3.63
CA ALA A 153 13.89 6.69 2.85
C ALA A 153 15.30 6.51 3.46
N ASP A 154 15.40 6.08 4.72
CA ASP A 154 16.66 6.07 5.47
C ASP A 154 17.29 4.68 5.52
N ARG A 155 16.48 3.64 5.73
CA ARG A 155 16.98 2.29 6.02
C ARG A 155 16.83 1.35 4.84
N ARG A 156 17.82 0.48 4.66
CA ARG A 156 17.72 -0.68 3.75
C ARG A 156 16.54 -1.58 4.10
N ALA A 157 15.93 -2.14 3.05
CA ALA A 157 14.89 -3.15 3.19
C ALA A 157 15.42 -4.43 3.83
N ARG A 158 14.75 -4.87 4.89
CA ARG A 158 15.10 -6.06 5.66
C ARG A 158 13.84 -6.69 6.22
N ARG A 159 13.58 -7.94 5.83
CA ARG A 159 12.54 -8.75 6.44
C ARG A 159 12.94 -9.16 7.86
N LEU A 160 12.08 -8.86 8.82
CA LEU A 160 12.20 -9.25 10.22
C LEU A 160 11.36 -10.50 10.53
N LEU A 161 10.13 -10.55 10.02
CA LEU A 161 9.25 -11.69 10.26
C LEU A 161 9.79 -12.96 9.58
N ARG A 162 9.84 -14.05 10.34
CA ARG A 162 10.40 -15.34 9.91
C ARG A 162 9.36 -16.35 9.47
N LEU A 163 8.10 -15.95 9.38
CA LEU A 163 7.02 -16.84 8.98
C LEU A 163 7.28 -17.43 7.58
N PRO A 164 6.94 -18.71 7.34
CA PRO A 164 7.18 -19.40 6.08
C PRO A 164 6.67 -18.63 4.86
N ARG A 165 5.48 -18.01 4.99
CA ARG A 165 4.89 -17.17 3.94
C ARG A 165 5.81 -16.09 3.43
N TYR A 166 6.42 -15.31 4.33
CA TYR A 166 7.22 -14.16 3.94
C TYR A 166 8.59 -14.58 3.43
N ARG A 167 9.07 -15.77 3.82
CA ARG A 167 10.24 -16.39 3.20
C ARG A 167 9.94 -16.79 1.76
N ALA A 168 8.81 -17.47 1.51
CA ALA A 168 8.40 -17.86 0.16
C ALA A 168 8.19 -16.65 -0.74
N MET A 169 7.51 -15.60 -0.24
CA MET A 169 7.35 -14.33 -0.96
C MET A 169 8.69 -13.66 -1.29
N GLU A 170 9.61 -13.55 -0.32
CA GLU A 170 10.93 -12.95 -0.56
C GLU A 170 11.72 -13.74 -1.61
N GLN A 171 11.63 -15.08 -1.61
CA GLN A 171 12.26 -15.94 -2.61
C GLN A 171 11.64 -15.74 -4.00
N ALA A 172 10.30 -15.77 -4.10
CA ALA A 172 9.59 -15.58 -5.36
C ALA A 172 9.88 -14.20 -6.00
N PHE A 173 9.97 -13.16 -5.18
CA PHE A 173 10.25 -11.80 -5.66
C PHE A 173 11.73 -11.50 -5.90
N ALA A 174 12.66 -12.35 -5.48
CA ALA A 174 14.10 -12.11 -5.65
C ALA A 174 14.50 -11.91 -7.13
N GLY A 175 13.77 -12.54 -8.06
CA GLY A 175 13.99 -12.41 -9.50
C GLY A 175 13.38 -11.16 -10.16
N ILE A 176 12.58 -10.37 -9.44
CA ILE A 176 11.77 -9.25 -9.99
C ILE A 176 12.43 -7.88 -9.69
N GLY A 177 13.70 -7.89 -9.27
CA GLY A 177 14.41 -6.69 -8.85
C GLY A 177 14.07 -6.27 -7.41
N PRO A 178 14.29 -5.00 -7.03
CA PRO A 178 14.24 -4.61 -5.62
C PRO A 178 12.81 -4.50 -5.08
N PHE A 179 11.80 -4.38 -5.95
CA PHE A 179 10.47 -3.91 -5.59
C PHE A 179 9.70 -4.85 -4.66
N GLY A 180 9.89 -6.17 -4.73
CA GLY A 180 9.24 -7.08 -3.79
C GLY A 180 9.73 -6.92 -2.36
N LYS A 181 11.04 -6.84 -2.17
CA LYS A 181 11.62 -6.61 -0.85
C LYS A 181 11.28 -5.22 -0.32
N LEU A 182 11.29 -4.21 -1.19
CA LEU A 182 10.90 -2.84 -0.85
C LEU A 182 9.44 -2.75 -0.41
N MET A 183 8.52 -3.31 -1.22
CA MET A 183 7.08 -3.35 -0.92
C MET A 183 6.85 -3.99 0.45
N MET A 184 7.44 -5.18 0.68
CA MET A 184 7.26 -5.93 1.92
C MET A 184 7.83 -5.22 3.16
N CYS A 185 9.00 -4.57 3.06
CA CYS A 185 9.78 -4.21 4.25
C CYS A 185 9.91 -2.70 4.52
N ASN A 186 9.58 -1.86 3.54
CA ASN A 186 9.89 -0.43 3.56
C ASN A 186 8.72 0.45 3.14
N THR A 187 7.51 -0.09 2.98
CA THR A 187 6.32 0.73 2.70
C THR A 187 5.29 0.62 3.81
N ALA A 188 4.44 1.64 3.91
CA ALA A 188 3.30 1.72 4.81
C ALA A 188 2.10 2.35 4.06
N ALA A 189 0.89 1.85 4.29
CA ALA A 189 -0.34 2.29 3.64
C ALA A 189 -1.42 2.82 4.61
N THR A 190 -2.39 3.53 4.05
CA THR A 190 -3.74 3.66 4.60
C THR A 190 -4.67 2.90 3.66
N GLN A 191 -5.32 1.83 4.13
CA GLN A 191 -6.20 1.03 3.28
C GLN A 191 -7.64 1.24 3.75
N VAL A 192 -8.58 1.40 2.82
CA VAL A 192 -10.01 1.58 3.16
C VAL A 192 -10.78 0.37 2.67
N SER A 193 -11.62 -0.18 3.54
CA SER A 193 -12.44 -1.36 3.26
C SER A 193 -13.90 -0.97 3.24
N VAL A 194 -14.62 -1.35 2.18
CA VAL A 194 -16.04 -1.03 2.00
C VAL A 194 -16.81 -2.26 1.54
N ASP A 195 -18.09 -2.36 1.92
CA ASP A 195 -18.95 -3.43 1.42
C ASP A 195 -19.01 -3.44 -0.12
N ALA A 196 -19.12 -4.66 -0.68
CA ALA A 196 -19.05 -4.88 -2.11
C ALA A 196 -20.26 -4.32 -2.86
N GLY A 197 -21.47 -4.50 -2.34
CA GLY A 197 -22.70 -4.00 -2.95
C GLY A 197 -23.93 -4.83 -2.58
N ALA A 198 -25.11 -4.25 -2.77
CA ALA A 198 -26.39 -4.89 -2.45
C ALA A 198 -26.71 -6.08 -3.38
N ASP A 199 -26.35 -5.94 -4.65
CA ASP A 199 -26.57 -6.93 -5.71
C ASP A 199 -25.44 -6.87 -6.75
N ARG A 200 -25.50 -7.73 -7.78
CA ARG A 200 -24.46 -7.78 -8.84
C ARG A 200 -24.30 -6.49 -9.63
N GLY A 201 -25.38 -5.73 -9.85
CA GLY A 201 -25.32 -4.46 -10.57
C GLY A 201 -24.63 -3.38 -9.74
N ASP A 202 -24.98 -3.30 -8.45
CA ASP A 202 -24.34 -2.38 -7.51
C ASP A 202 -22.85 -2.74 -7.31
N ILE A 203 -22.52 -4.03 -7.15
CA ILE A 203 -21.13 -4.50 -7.09
C ILE A 203 -20.33 -4.07 -8.32
N ALA A 204 -20.89 -4.25 -9.52
CA ALA A 204 -20.22 -3.87 -10.76
C ALA A 204 -19.99 -2.34 -10.82
N ALA A 205 -21.00 -1.54 -10.48
CA ALA A 205 -20.89 -0.08 -10.47
C ALA A 205 -19.82 0.41 -9.48
N ARG A 206 -19.83 -0.11 -8.25
CA ARG A 206 -18.86 0.23 -7.20
C ARG A 206 -17.44 -0.20 -7.57
N TRP A 207 -17.28 -1.41 -8.12
CA TRP A 207 -15.99 -1.90 -8.62
C TRP A 207 -15.41 -1.00 -9.70
N VAL A 208 -16.20 -0.66 -10.72
CA VAL A 208 -15.79 0.22 -11.82
C VAL A 208 -15.42 1.61 -11.28
N ALA A 209 -16.24 2.17 -10.39
CA ALA A 209 -15.97 3.47 -9.79
C ALA A 209 -14.63 3.50 -9.06
N LEU A 210 -14.35 2.50 -8.21
CA LEU A 210 -13.12 2.43 -7.40
C LEU A 210 -11.85 2.36 -8.26
N TYR A 211 -11.90 1.68 -9.41
CA TYR A 211 -10.80 1.65 -10.37
C TYR A 211 -10.69 2.92 -11.20
N ALA A 212 -11.82 3.52 -11.59
CA ALA A 212 -11.84 4.75 -12.37
C ALA A 212 -11.25 5.92 -11.56
N MET A 213 -11.69 6.10 -10.30
CA MET A 213 -11.23 7.18 -9.42
C MET A 213 -9.80 6.98 -8.89
N GLY A 214 -9.32 5.74 -8.93
CA GLY A 214 -8.06 5.33 -8.32
C GLY A 214 -6.83 6.16 -8.69
N PRO A 215 -6.53 6.42 -9.98
CA PRO A 215 -5.40 7.26 -10.37
C PRO A 215 -5.46 8.68 -9.78
N ALA A 216 -6.63 9.31 -9.75
CA ALA A 216 -6.79 10.65 -9.21
C ALA A 216 -6.63 10.68 -7.68
N LEU A 217 -7.23 9.71 -6.97
CA LEU A 217 -7.12 9.63 -5.52
C LEU A 217 -5.71 9.19 -5.06
N LEU A 218 -5.07 8.26 -5.77
CA LEU A 218 -3.66 7.94 -5.58
C LEU A 218 -2.82 9.23 -5.65
N ALA A 219 -2.97 10.01 -6.72
CA ALA A 219 -2.22 11.26 -6.88
C ALA A 219 -2.51 12.29 -5.77
N ALA A 220 -3.78 12.41 -5.36
CA ALA A 220 -4.19 13.33 -4.29
C ALA A 220 -3.56 13.00 -2.94
N PHE A 221 -3.32 11.71 -2.67
CA PHE A 221 -2.81 11.20 -1.40
C PHE A 221 -1.35 10.69 -1.48
N ALA A 222 -0.67 10.85 -2.62
CA ALA A 222 0.72 10.45 -2.81
C ALA A 222 1.66 11.27 -1.93
N CYS A 223 2.45 10.61 -1.08
CA CYS A 223 3.31 11.27 -0.10
C CYS A 223 4.59 10.48 0.22
N SER A 224 5.08 9.69 -0.74
CA SER A 224 6.31 8.89 -0.62
C SER A 224 7.32 9.16 -1.74
N PRO A 225 7.87 10.37 -1.86
CA PRO A 225 8.77 10.70 -2.97
C PRO A 225 10.13 9.98 -2.93
N ALA A 226 10.53 9.50 -1.76
CA ALA A 226 11.80 8.81 -1.53
C ALA A 226 11.59 7.42 -0.91
N LEU A 227 12.40 6.47 -1.34
CA LEU A 227 12.41 5.10 -0.85
C LEU A 227 13.83 4.52 -0.97
N HIS A 228 14.42 4.12 0.15
CA HIS A 228 15.80 3.64 0.17
C HIS A 228 15.94 2.35 -0.65
N GLY A 229 16.83 2.36 -1.63
CA GLY A 229 17.08 1.20 -2.51
C GLY A 229 16.14 1.12 -3.71
N ALA A 230 15.21 2.06 -3.89
CA ALA A 230 14.50 2.22 -5.15
C ALA A 230 15.47 2.70 -6.25
N PRO A 231 15.36 2.21 -7.50
CA PRO A 231 16.16 2.73 -8.61
C PRO A 231 15.90 4.23 -8.85
N ALA A 232 16.87 4.93 -9.44
CA ALA A 232 16.75 6.36 -9.75
C ALA A 232 15.47 6.70 -10.54
N GLY A 233 15.04 7.95 -10.42
CA GLY A 233 13.86 8.51 -11.08
C GLY A 233 12.89 9.16 -10.09
N ASP A 234 12.23 10.22 -10.56
CA ASP A 234 11.30 11.02 -9.77
C ASP A 234 9.92 10.38 -9.76
N TRP A 235 9.37 10.23 -8.56
CA TRP A 235 8.04 9.70 -8.29
C TRP A 235 7.45 10.46 -7.11
N VAL A 236 6.14 10.72 -7.14
CA VAL A 236 5.43 11.25 -5.98
C VAL A 236 5.01 10.15 -5.00
N SER A 237 4.84 8.91 -5.49
CA SER A 237 4.62 7.72 -4.68
C SER A 237 5.55 6.57 -5.10
N GLN A 238 6.69 6.45 -4.42
CA GLN A 238 7.59 5.30 -4.54
C GLN A 238 6.95 4.04 -3.96
N ARG A 239 6.04 4.18 -2.98
CA ARG A 239 5.23 3.05 -2.51
C ARG A 239 4.47 2.44 -3.68
N MET A 240 3.67 3.23 -4.40
CA MET A 240 2.85 2.68 -5.48
C MET A 240 3.70 2.26 -6.69
N ARG A 241 4.86 2.90 -6.90
CA ARG A 241 5.87 2.37 -7.85
C ARG A 241 6.25 0.93 -7.53
N ALA A 242 6.45 0.58 -6.26
CA ALA A 242 6.81 -0.78 -5.87
C ALA A 242 5.73 -1.79 -6.27
N TRP A 243 4.45 -1.48 -6.07
CA TRP A 243 3.33 -2.32 -6.51
C TRP A 243 3.25 -2.42 -8.03
N LEU A 244 3.38 -1.29 -8.72
CA LEU A 244 3.34 -1.25 -10.19
C LEU A 244 4.55 -1.94 -10.83
N ARG A 245 5.67 -2.13 -10.13
CA ARG A 245 6.90 -2.76 -10.66
C ARG A 245 7.18 -4.14 -10.05
N LEU A 246 6.23 -4.69 -9.28
CA LEU A 246 6.31 -6.04 -8.72
C LEU A 246 5.98 -7.09 -9.78
N ASP A 247 4.96 -7.91 -9.54
CA ASP A 247 4.50 -8.99 -10.40
C ASP A 247 3.18 -8.56 -11.05
N PRO A 248 3.17 -8.23 -12.36
CA PRO A 248 1.98 -7.78 -13.06
C PRO A 248 0.81 -8.75 -12.98
N ALA A 249 1.06 -10.06 -12.91
CA ALA A 249 -0.01 -11.06 -12.90
C ALA A 249 -0.93 -10.89 -11.69
N ARG A 250 -0.36 -10.56 -10.53
CA ARG A 250 -1.11 -10.36 -9.27
C ARG A 250 -1.40 -8.89 -8.94
N THR A 251 -0.74 -7.93 -9.57
CA THR A 251 -0.93 -6.49 -9.28
C THR A 251 -1.70 -5.72 -10.34
N ARG A 252 -1.93 -6.28 -11.54
CA ARG A 252 -2.58 -5.57 -12.65
C ARG A 252 -3.65 -6.41 -13.34
N PRO A 253 -4.74 -6.76 -12.63
CA PRO A 253 -5.87 -7.42 -13.28
C PRO A 253 -6.38 -6.57 -14.47
N PRO A 254 -6.75 -7.18 -15.61
CA PRO A 254 -7.24 -6.47 -16.79
C PRO A 254 -8.70 -6.02 -16.63
N VAL A 255 -8.99 -5.24 -15.58
CA VAL A 255 -10.36 -4.91 -15.15
C VAL A 255 -11.20 -4.18 -16.18
N HIS A 256 -10.57 -3.45 -17.11
CA HIS A 256 -11.26 -2.74 -18.18
C HIS A 256 -11.92 -3.67 -19.21
N GLU A 257 -11.51 -4.95 -19.24
CA GLU A 257 -12.08 -5.98 -20.10
C GLU A 257 -13.20 -6.77 -19.39
N TRP A 258 -13.42 -6.52 -18.09
CA TRP A 258 -14.35 -7.29 -17.27
C TRP A 258 -15.78 -6.77 -17.41
N LEU A 259 -16.63 -7.55 -18.10
CA LEU A 259 -18.06 -7.28 -18.17
C LEU A 259 -18.78 -7.59 -16.84
N ASP A 260 -18.36 -8.66 -16.17
CA ASP A 260 -18.81 -9.06 -14.83
C ASP A 260 -17.57 -9.18 -13.93
N PRO A 261 -17.35 -8.23 -12.99
CA PRO A 261 -16.23 -8.29 -12.06
C PRO A 261 -16.21 -9.55 -11.20
N VAL A 262 -17.36 -10.10 -10.82
CA VAL A 262 -17.43 -11.27 -9.93
C VAL A 262 -16.86 -12.50 -10.64
N ALA A 263 -17.37 -12.82 -11.83
CA ALA A 263 -16.90 -13.96 -12.61
C ALA A 263 -15.46 -13.75 -13.14
N SER A 264 -15.12 -12.53 -13.55
CA SER A 264 -13.80 -12.24 -14.10
C SER A 264 -12.71 -12.27 -13.02
N TYR A 265 -13.01 -11.82 -11.80
CA TYR A 265 -12.10 -11.94 -10.66
C TYR A 265 -11.82 -13.39 -10.30
N GLY A 266 -12.83 -14.26 -10.29
CA GLY A 266 -12.66 -15.70 -10.07
C GLY A 266 -11.72 -16.35 -11.09
N ARG A 267 -11.95 -16.09 -12.38
CA ARG A 267 -11.08 -16.58 -13.46
C ARG A 267 -9.65 -16.07 -13.30
N TRP A 268 -9.49 -14.75 -13.16
CA TRP A 268 -8.18 -14.13 -12.98
C TRP A 268 -7.44 -14.70 -11.77
N ALA A 269 -8.09 -14.81 -10.61
CA ALA A 269 -7.49 -15.32 -9.39
C ALA A 269 -6.95 -16.74 -9.55
N LEU A 270 -7.68 -17.63 -10.23
CA LEU A 270 -7.20 -18.99 -10.49
C LEU A 270 -6.02 -19.07 -11.46
N ASP A 271 -5.90 -18.09 -12.36
CA ASP A 271 -4.82 -17.99 -13.36
C ASP A 271 -3.60 -17.21 -12.85
N VAL A 272 -3.66 -16.57 -11.68
CA VAL A 272 -2.47 -15.96 -11.06
C VAL A 272 -1.54 -17.05 -10.54
N PRO A 273 -0.22 -16.97 -10.82
CA PRO A 273 0.75 -17.92 -10.26
C PRO A 273 0.73 -17.97 -8.73
N LEU A 274 0.83 -19.18 -8.19
CA LEU A 274 0.94 -19.44 -6.76
C LEU A 274 2.17 -18.74 -6.19
N LEU A 275 2.00 -18.06 -5.05
CA LEU A 275 3.12 -17.45 -4.32
C LEU A 275 3.63 -18.35 -3.20
N CYS A 276 2.70 -19.08 -2.59
CA CYS A 276 2.97 -19.99 -1.49
C CYS A 276 2.12 -21.25 -1.62
N VAL A 277 2.69 -22.39 -1.24
CA VAL A 277 1.97 -23.66 -1.06
C VAL A 277 2.20 -24.12 0.37
N ARG A 278 1.14 -24.22 1.18
CA ARG A 278 1.28 -24.71 2.56
C ARG A 278 1.47 -26.22 2.55
N ARG A 279 2.48 -26.69 3.26
CA ARG A 279 2.83 -28.10 3.41
C ARG A 279 2.74 -28.48 4.90
N PRO A 280 1.61 -29.04 5.37
CA PRO A 280 1.46 -29.52 6.74
C PRO A 280 2.46 -30.64 7.05
N ASP A 281 2.63 -31.56 6.10
CA ASP A 281 3.46 -32.77 6.23
C ASP A 281 4.89 -32.59 5.68
N GLY A 282 5.25 -31.38 5.25
CA GLY A 282 6.56 -31.06 4.65
C GLY A 282 7.60 -30.58 5.67
N PRO A 283 8.86 -30.36 5.24
CA PRO A 283 9.87 -29.74 6.08
C PRO A 283 9.35 -28.41 6.65
N PRO A 284 9.48 -28.17 7.97
CA PRO A 284 8.97 -26.96 8.59
C PRO A 284 9.46 -25.70 7.88
N GLY A 285 8.52 -24.95 7.33
CA GLY A 285 8.74 -23.61 6.80
C GLY A 285 9.21 -23.48 5.36
N ASP A 286 9.15 -24.54 4.55
CA ASP A 286 9.24 -24.40 3.09
C ASP A 286 7.85 -24.33 2.43
N TRP A 287 7.43 -23.11 2.13
CA TRP A 287 6.16 -22.82 1.43
C TRP A 287 6.39 -22.38 -0.01
N ALA A 288 7.58 -22.60 -0.60
CA ALA A 288 7.84 -22.22 -1.98
C ALA A 288 6.91 -22.95 -2.95
N ALA A 289 6.23 -22.19 -3.81
CA ALA A 289 5.40 -22.74 -4.87
C ALA A 289 6.24 -23.13 -6.10
N PRO A 290 5.84 -24.16 -6.88
CA PRO A 290 6.46 -24.44 -8.17
C PRO A 290 6.45 -23.19 -9.08
N PRO A 291 7.58 -22.82 -9.71
CA PRO A 291 7.68 -21.57 -10.47
C PRO A 291 6.65 -21.49 -11.61
N GLY A 292 5.87 -20.42 -11.62
CA GLY A 292 4.89 -20.15 -12.68
C GLY A 292 3.59 -20.96 -12.61
N ALA A 293 3.51 -21.96 -11.73
CA ALA A 293 2.32 -22.78 -11.57
C ALA A 293 1.16 -21.96 -10.99
N THR A 294 -0.02 -22.13 -11.57
CA THR A 294 -1.25 -21.44 -11.16
C THR A 294 -2.09 -22.29 -10.21
N PHE A 295 -3.10 -21.68 -9.58
CA PHE A 295 -4.06 -22.46 -8.80
C PHE A 295 -4.88 -23.39 -9.71
N ALA A 296 -5.19 -22.97 -10.93
CA ALA A 296 -5.85 -23.81 -11.93
C ALA A 296 -5.02 -25.06 -12.30
N ASP A 297 -3.70 -24.92 -12.44
CA ASP A 297 -2.80 -26.05 -12.68
C ASP A 297 -2.87 -27.05 -11.52
N TRP A 298 -2.79 -26.54 -10.29
CA TRP A 298 -2.88 -27.36 -9.08
C TRP A 298 -4.23 -28.09 -8.97
N LEU A 299 -5.32 -27.38 -9.23
CA LEU A 299 -6.67 -27.91 -9.22
C LEU A 299 -6.85 -29.03 -10.26
N SER A 300 -6.32 -28.82 -11.47
CA SER A 300 -6.40 -29.79 -12.57
C SER A 300 -5.56 -31.05 -12.33
N GLY A 301 -4.52 -30.95 -11.49
CA GLY A 301 -3.62 -32.07 -11.18
C GLY A 301 -2.28 -32.04 -11.88
N ALA A 302 -2.02 -30.98 -12.64
CA ALA A 302 -0.75 -30.80 -13.31
C ALA A 302 0.44 -30.77 -12.32
N LEU A 303 0.18 -30.50 -11.04
CA LEU A 303 1.19 -30.41 -9.98
C LEU A 303 1.17 -31.60 -9.01
N ASP A 304 0.51 -32.72 -9.34
CA ASP A 304 0.40 -33.89 -8.45
C ASP A 304 1.78 -34.46 -8.06
N ASP A 305 2.73 -34.53 -9.00
CA ASP A 305 4.09 -35.03 -8.74
C ASP A 305 4.94 -34.04 -7.91
N GLU A 306 4.67 -32.74 -8.03
CA GLU A 306 5.48 -31.66 -7.42
C GLU A 306 4.99 -31.28 -6.02
N ILE A 307 3.67 -31.30 -5.81
CA ILE A 307 3.03 -30.92 -4.54
C ILE A 307 2.55 -32.15 -3.77
N GLY A 308 2.25 -33.27 -4.44
CA GLY A 308 1.87 -34.54 -3.81
C GLY A 308 0.42 -34.61 -3.31
N ARG A 309 -0.39 -33.57 -3.56
CA ARG A 309 -1.81 -33.53 -3.17
C ARG A 309 -2.59 -32.52 -4.01
N ARG A 310 -3.92 -32.64 -4.02
CA ARG A 310 -4.85 -31.64 -4.56
C ARG A 310 -5.05 -30.47 -3.57
N PRO A 311 -5.40 -29.26 -4.06
CA PRO A 311 -5.68 -28.13 -3.18
C PRO A 311 -7.04 -28.27 -2.50
N ASP A 312 -7.18 -27.67 -1.33
CA ASP A 312 -8.46 -27.51 -0.62
C ASP A 312 -8.94 -26.04 -0.59
N ALA A 313 -10.12 -25.80 -0.01
CA ALA A 313 -10.67 -24.44 0.11
C ALA A 313 -9.75 -23.51 0.92
N GLY A 314 -9.08 -24.03 1.95
CA GLY A 314 -8.13 -23.26 2.73
C GLY A 314 -6.92 -22.83 1.91
N ASP A 315 -6.47 -23.63 0.93
CA ASP A 315 -5.42 -23.26 -0.02
C ASP A 315 -5.89 -22.16 -0.97
N LEU A 316 -7.14 -22.23 -1.44
CA LEU A 316 -7.71 -21.18 -2.28
C LEU A 316 -7.86 -19.87 -1.51
N ASP A 317 -8.43 -19.91 -0.30
CA ASP A 317 -8.55 -18.77 0.61
C ASP A 317 -7.18 -18.11 0.81
N TYR A 318 -6.14 -18.92 1.00
CA TYR A 318 -4.79 -18.43 1.18
C TYR A 318 -4.21 -17.82 -0.08
N HIS A 319 -4.38 -18.46 -1.24
CA HIS A 319 -3.94 -17.93 -2.53
C HIS A 319 -4.52 -16.54 -2.79
N LEU A 320 -5.80 -16.33 -2.48
CA LEU A 320 -6.48 -15.03 -2.58
C LEU A 320 -5.80 -13.94 -1.74
N THR A 321 -5.23 -14.27 -0.56
CA THR A 321 -4.47 -13.30 0.25
C THR A 321 -3.16 -12.84 -0.41
N THR A 322 -2.66 -13.59 -1.41
CA THR A 322 -1.44 -13.29 -2.16
C THR A 322 -1.69 -12.46 -3.43
N LEU A 323 -2.94 -12.10 -3.67
CA LEU A 323 -3.34 -11.22 -4.76
C LEU A 323 -3.22 -9.77 -4.29
N PHE A 324 -2.59 -8.95 -5.12
CA PHE A 324 -2.14 -7.61 -4.78
C PHE A 324 -2.67 -6.53 -5.75
N PRO A 325 -3.94 -6.56 -6.19
CA PRO A 325 -4.48 -5.55 -7.09
C PRO A 325 -4.71 -4.22 -6.35
N PRO A 326 -4.90 -3.09 -7.08
CA PRO A 326 -5.24 -1.80 -6.46
C PRO A 326 -6.55 -1.84 -5.66
N VAL A 327 -7.51 -2.67 -6.08
CA VAL A 327 -8.73 -2.99 -5.32
C VAL A 327 -8.85 -4.50 -5.22
N ARG A 328 -8.88 -5.05 -4.00
CA ARG A 328 -8.97 -6.49 -3.74
C ARG A 328 -10.36 -6.86 -3.23
N ALA A 329 -10.90 -7.99 -3.69
CA ALA A 329 -12.14 -8.55 -3.18
C ALA A 329 -11.83 -9.63 -2.14
N SER A 330 -12.30 -9.46 -0.91
CA SER A 330 -11.99 -10.31 0.26
C SER A 330 -13.23 -10.53 1.15
N GLY A 331 -14.42 -10.54 0.52
CA GLY A 331 -15.73 -10.46 1.17
C GLY A 331 -16.23 -9.04 1.33
N HIS A 332 -15.34 -8.08 1.16
CA HIS A 332 -15.53 -6.65 1.00
C HIS A 332 -14.52 -6.17 -0.06
N LEU A 333 -14.57 -4.90 -0.44
CA LEU A 333 -13.61 -4.29 -1.37
C LEU A 333 -12.56 -3.51 -0.58
N GLU A 334 -11.31 -3.95 -0.67
CA GLU A 334 -10.17 -3.28 -0.07
C GLU A 334 -9.52 -2.34 -1.08
N ILE A 335 -9.36 -1.08 -0.71
CA ILE A 335 -8.76 -0.02 -1.51
C ILE A 335 -7.31 0.15 -1.06
N ARG A 336 -6.36 -0.20 -1.94
CA ARG A 336 -4.96 -0.47 -1.55
C ARG A 336 -3.94 0.52 -2.13
N TYR A 337 -4.40 1.53 -2.87
CA TYR A 337 -3.54 2.43 -3.65
C TYR A 337 -3.19 3.75 -2.95
N LEU A 338 -3.47 3.90 -1.65
CA LEU A 338 -3.09 5.08 -0.88
C LEU A 338 -1.78 4.85 -0.12
N ASP A 339 -1.00 5.91 -0.03
CA ASP A 339 0.14 6.00 0.88
C ASP A 339 -0.35 6.18 2.32
N ALA A 340 0.39 5.68 3.32
CA ALA A 340 0.14 6.04 4.72
C ALA A 340 0.22 7.57 4.89
N GLN A 341 -0.87 8.17 5.38
CA GLN A 341 -0.96 9.63 5.45
C GLN A 341 -0.23 10.23 6.67
N PRO A 342 0.29 11.47 6.57
CA PRO A 342 0.97 12.12 7.68
C PRO A 342 0.02 12.44 8.84
N GLY A 343 0.49 12.28 10.07
CA GLY A 343 -0.25 12.68 11.26
C GLY A 343 -1.62 11.99 11.36
N ASP A 344 -2.67 12.80 11.42
CA ASP A 344 -4.07 12.34 11.45
C ASP A 344 -4.78 12.50 10.09
N ASP A 345 -4.06 12.90 9.03
CA ASP A 345 -4.64 13.12 7.70
C ASP A 345 -5.14 11.81 7.04
N TRP A 346 -4.92 10.65 7.68
CA TRP A 346 -5.48 9.36 7.27
C TRP A 346 -7.01 9.30 7.38
N THR A 347 -7.65 10.20 8.13
CA THR A 347 -9.12 10.31 8.19
C THR A 347 -9.72 10.80 6.88
N VAL A 348 -9.00 11.66 6.16
CA VAL A 348 -9.48 12.30 4.93
C VAL A 348 -9.86 11.28 3.85
N PRO A 349 -8.99 10.34 3.43
CA PRO A 349 -9.38 9.36 2.42
C PRO A 349 -10.56 8.48 2.87
N ILE A 350 -10.68 8.16 4.17
CA ILE A 350 -11.82 7.37 4.70
C ILE A 350 -13.12 8.14 4.47
N HIS A 351 -13.18 9.43 4.81
CA HIS A 351 -14.34 10.28 4.58
C HIS A 351 -14.65 10.46 3.09
N VAL A 352 -13.62 10.54 2.24
CA VAL A 352 -13.80 10.63 0.79
C VAL A 352 -14.50 9.39 0.24
N PHE A 353 -14.06 8.18 0.60
CA PHE A 353 -14.71 6.96 0.12
C PHE A 353 -16.11 6.76 0.71
N ASP A 354 -16.35 7.09 1.97
CA ASP A 354 -17.70 7.07 2.57
C ASP A 354 -18.68 7.98 1.80
N ALA A 355 -18.23 9.19 1.41
CA ALA A 355 -19.04 10.12 0.65
C ALA A 355 -19.24 9.69 -0.81
N LEU A 356 -18.18 9.32 -1.54
CA LEU A 356 -18.25 8.95 -2.96
C LEU A 356 -19.03 7.66 -3.21
N LEU A 357 -19.16 6.81 -2.19
CA LEU A 357 -19.88 5.53 -2.26
C LEU A 357 -21.23 5.57 -1.53
N SER A 358 -21.69 6.77 -1.14
CA SER A 358 -22.88 6.98 -0.31
C SER A 358 -24.20 6.64 -1.00
N SER A 359 -24.28 6.74 -2.33
CA SER A 359 -25.45 6.35 -3.10
C SER A 359 -25.09 5.97 -4.55
N PRO A 360 -25.94 5.19 -5.25
CA PRO A 360 -25.70 4.83 -6.65
C PRO A 360 -25.52 6.03 -7.59
N ALA A 361 -26.22 7.14 -7.33
CA ALA A 361 -26.08 8.37 -8.12
C ALA A 361 -24.68 8.98 -7.98
N VAL A 362 -24.17 9.05 -6.75
CA VAL A 362 -22.83 9.59 -6.47
C VAL A 362 -21.75 8.67 -7.03
N VAL A 363 -21.93 7.35 -6.95
CA VAL A 363 -21.02 6.36 -7.57
C VAL A 363 -20.95 6.58 -9.09
N ALA A 364 -22.10 6.76 -9.75
CA ALA A 364 -22.16 7.01 -11.18
C ALA A 364 -21.49 8.35 -11.57
N GLU A 365 -21.74 9.41 -10.80
CA GLU A 365 -21.13 10.71 -11.02
C GLU A 365 -19.61 10.68 -10.82
N ALA A 366 -19.14 10.08 -9.72
CA ALA A 366 -17.72 9.90 -9.44
C ALA A 366 -17.02 9.12 -10.56
N THR A 367 -17.68 8.09 -11.10
CA THR A 367 -17.17 7.32 -12.25
C THR A 367 -17.02 8.20 -13.48
N ALA A 368 -18.02 9.02 -13.81
CA ALA A 368 -18.00 9.92 -14.95
C ALA A 368 -16.92 11.00 -14.81
N VAL A 369 -16.79 11.61 -13.62
CA VAL A 369 -15.74 12.58 -13.30
C VAL A 369 -14.35 11.97 -13.46
N ALA A 370 -14.19 10.71 -13.06
CA ALA A 370 -12.90 10.02 -13.10
C ALA A 370 -12.49 9.48 -14.48
N ALA A 371 -13.46 9.32 -15.40
CA ALA A 371 -13.24 8.70 -16.72
C ALA A 371 -12.02 9.22 -17.50
N PRO A 372 -11.71 10.54 -17.52
CA PRO A 372 -10.58 11.06 -18.31
C PRO A 372 -9.19 10.58 -17.85
N VAL A 373 -9.07 10.05 -16.63
CA VAL A 373 -7.80 9.57 -16.06
C VAL A 373 -7.84 8.12 -15.62
N ALA A 374 -8.95 7.42 -15.87
CA ALA A 374 -9.08 6.00 -15.59
C ALA A 374 -7.92 5.21 -16.23
N GLY A 375 -7.32 4.28 -15.48
CA GLY A 375 -6.20 3.48 -15.95
C GLY A 375 -4.83 4.18 -15.97
N ARG A 376 -4.73 5.50 -15.73
CA ARG A 376 -3.47 6.26 -15.71
C ARG A 376 -2.65 6.07 -14.42
N TRP A 377 -2.60 4.85 -13.89
CA TRP A 377 -1.94 4.50 -12.63
C TRP A 377 -0.45 4.89 -12.58
N LEU A 378 0.26 4.66 -13.68
CA LEU A 378 1.69 4.96 -13.77
C LEU A 378 1.95 6.48 -13.72
N ASP A 379 1.17 7.25 -14.46
CA ASP A 379 1.28 8.71 -14.49
C ASP A 379 0.93 9.31 -13.13
N ALA A 380 -0.14 8.79 -12.49
CA ALA A 380 -0.55 9.21 -11.16
C ALA A 380 0.55 8.97 -10.11
N ALA A 381 1.14 7.78 -10.06
CA ALA A 381 2.21 7.47 -9.11
C ALA A 381 3.51 8.23 -9.39
N ARG A 382 3.79 8.55 -10.65
CA ARG A 382 5.02 9.24 -11.06
C ARG A 382 4.91 10.75 -10.91
N ASN A 383 3.89 11.35 -11.52
CA ASN A 383 3.75 12.80 -11.66
C ASN A 383 2.77 13.40 -10.65
N GLY A 384 1.83 12.61 -10.12
CA GLY A 384 0.85 13.08 -9.15
C GLY A 384 0.05 14.27 -9.63
N LEU A 385 -0.10 15.25 -8.74
CA LEU A 385 -0.83 16.49 -8.99
C LEU A 385 -0.05 17.49 -9.87
N ALA A 386 1.18 17.19 -10.30
CA ALA A 386 1.87 18.00 -11.31
C ALA A 386 1.21 17.85 -12.70
N ASP A 387 0.60 16.69 -12.98
CA ASP A 387 -0.24 16.49 -14.15
C ASP A 387 -1.56 17.25 -13.97
N SER A 388 -1.83 18.20 -14.87
CA SER A 388 -2.97 19.12 -14.76
C SER A 388 -4.32 18.41 -14.89
N GLN A 389 -4.41 17.35 -15.70
CA GLN A 389 -5.65 16.61 -15.91
C GLN A 389 -5.94 15.73 -14.70
N ILE A 390 -4.93 15.03 -14.16
CA ILE A 390 -5.05 14.25 -12.92
C ILE A 390 -5.42 15.16 -11.75
N ARG A 391 -4.77 16.32 -11.63
CA ARG A 391 -5.09 17.32 -10.59
C ARG A 391 -6.53 17.82 -10.70
N ALA A 392 -6.99 18.15 -11.91
CA ALA A 392 -8.35 18.63 -12.11
C ALA A 392 -9.40 17.58 -11.70
N VAL A 393 -9.20 16.32 -12.09
CA VAL A 393 -10.08 15.22 -11.69
C VAL A 393 -10.02 14.95 -10.19
N ALA A 394 -8.83 14.96 -9.58
CA ALA A 394 -8.68 14.80 -8.13
C ALA A 394 -9.45 15.87 -7.35
N VAL A 395 -9.34 17.14 -7.76
CA VAL A 395 -10.10 18.25 -7.16
C VAL A 395 -11.60 18.05 -7.36
N ALA A 396 -12.05 17.66 -8.54
CA ALA A 396 -13.47 17.43 -8.82
C ALA A 396 -14.07 16.30 -7.96
N LEU A 397 -13.35 15.18 -7.81
CA LEU A 397 -13.77 14.07 -6.94
C LEU A 397 -13.81 14.50 -5.46
N LEU A 398 -12.83 15.25 -4.99
CA LEU A 398 -12.82 15.76 -3.62
C LEU A 398 -13.97 16.76 -3.38
N THR A 399 -14.30 17.61 -4.36
CA THR A 399 -15.47 18.50 -4.29
C THR A 399 -16.76 17.69 -4.19
N LEU A 400 -16.96 16.70 -5.07
CA LEU A 400 -18.12 15.81 -5.00
C LEU A 400 -18.21 15.09 -3.65
N ALA A 401 -17.08 14.66 -3.10
CA ALA A 401 -17.02 14.05 -1.77
C ALA A 401 -17.40 15.05 -0.66
N ALA A 402 -16.99 16.31 -0.76
CA ALA A 402 -17.34 17.35 0.21
C ALA A 402 -18.85 17.66 0.18
N ASP A 403 -19.45 17.73 -1.01
CA ASP A 403 -20.88 17.98 -1.20
C ASP A 403 -21.77 16.85 -0.65
N HIS A 404 -21.21 15.64 -0.54
CA HIS A 404 -21.88 14.46 0.02
C HIS A 404 -21.32 13.99 1.37
N ALA A 405 -20.51 14.83 2.03
CA ALA A 405 -19.97 14.51 3.35
C ALA A 405 -21.10 14.45 4.40
N ARG A 406 -21.10 13.42 5.25
CA ARG A 406 -22.13 13.19 6.27
C ARG A 406 -22.05 14.14 7.48
N GLY A 407 -20.99 14.94 7.60
CA GLY A 407 -20.77 15.84 8.72
C GLY A 407 -19.89 17.05 8.38
N SER A 408 -20.03 18.12 9.18
CA SER A 408 -19.28 19.37 9.00
C SER A 408 -17.78 19.20 9.19
N THR A 409 -17.34 18.35 10.12
CA THR A 409 -15.93 18.02 10.31
C THR A 409 -15.34 17.36 9.06
N SER A 410 -15.99 16.31 8.54
CA SER A 410 -15.55 15.64 7.31
C SER A 410 -15.55 16.59 6.11
N ALA A 411 -16.56 17.43 5.95
CA ALA A 411 -16.59 18.43 4.88
C ALA A 411 -15.43 19.44 5.00
N THR A 412 -15.07 19.83 6.22
CA THR A 412 -13.95 20.74 6.49
C THR A 412 -12.60 20.10 6.16
N GLU A 413 -12.41 18.84 6.57
CA GLU A 413 -11.20 18.05 6.26
C GLU A 413 -11.02 17.84 4.75
N ILE A 414 -12.08 17.42 4.06
CA ILE A 414 -12.06 17.28 2.60
C ILE A 414 -11.83 18.65 1.93
N GLY A 415 -12.45 19.72 2.43
CA GLY A 415 -12.23 21.09 1.96
C GLY A 415 -10.78 21.55 2.08
N ALA A 416 -10.04 21.12 3.11
CA ALA A 416 -8.60 21.36 3.21
C ALA A 416 -7.83 20.61 2.11
N ALA A 417 -8.17 19.34 1.87
CA ALA A 417 -7.58 18.55 0.80
C ALA A 417 -7.87 19.15 -0.60
N ILE A 418 -9.06 19.72 -0.84
CA ILE A 418 -9.40 20.43 -2.08
C ILE A 418 -8.44 21.60 -2.29
N ARG A 419 -8.24 22.46 -1.27
CA ARG A 419 -7.32 23.62 -1.35
C ARG A 419 -5.89 23.18 -1.61
N ARG A 420 -5.43 22.12 -0.91
CA ARG A 420 -4.11 21.52 -1.14
C ARG A 420 -3.97 21.04 -2.58
N CYS A 421 -4.89 20.20 -3.04
CA CYS A 421 -4.82 19.59 -4.37
C CYS A 421 -4.94 20.63 -5.49
N SER A 422 -5.76 21.66 -5.31
CA SER A 422 -5.87 22.80 -6.24
C SER A 422 -4.54 23.53 -6.43
N SER A 423 -3.73 23.61 -5.37
CA SER A 423 -2.38 24.19 -5.42
C SER A 423 -1.29 23.23 -5.96
N GLY A 424 -1.65 22.01 -6.34
CA GLY A 424 -0.71 21.00 -6.83
C GLY A 424 0.23 20.43 -5.76
N ARG A 425 -0.04 20.68 -4.47
CA ARG A 425 0.80 20.25 -3.35
C ARG A 425 0.45 18.84 -2.86
N THR A 426 1.47 18.11 -2.41
CA THR A 426 1.35 16.81 -1.75
C THR A 426 1.07 16.95 -0.25
N PRO A 427 0.59 15.90 0.45
CA PRO A 427 0.41 15.89 1.90
C PRO A 427 1.68 16.25 2.70
N VAL A 428 2.87 15.87 2.20
CA VAL A 428 4.15 16.14 2.88
C VAL A 428 4.53 17.61 2.81
N GLU A 429 4.36 18.25 1.65
CA GLU A 429 4.68 19.68 1.46
C GLU A 429 3.78 20.57 2.33
N GLU A 430 2.51 20.22 2.50
CA GLU A 430 1.60 20.95 3.39
C GLU A 430 1.97 20.80 4.87
N SER A 431 2.33 19.59 5.30
CA SER A 431 2.75 19.32 6.68
C SER A 431 4.03 20.08 7.07
N ALA A 432 4.97 20.23 6.13
CA ALA A 432 6.14 21.09 6.31
C ALA A 432 5.74 22.56 6.53
N THR A 433 4.79 23.09 5.75
CA THR A 433 4.30 24.47 5.91
C THR A 433 3.50 24.72 7.19
N ARG A 434 2.75 23.73 7.70
CA ARG A 434 2.07 23.82 9.00
C ARG A 434 3.08 23.90 10.15
N THR A 435 4.15 23.12 10.09
CA THR A 435 5.20 23.10 11.13
C THR A 435 5.99 24.41 11.18
N THR A 436 6.28 25.00 10.01
CA THR A 436 7.01 26.29 9.94
C THR A 436 6.14 27.47 10.39
N SER A 437 4.82 27.43 10.14
CA SER A 437 3.88 28.47 10.59
C SER A 437 3.53 28.37 12.07
N SER A 438 3.45 27.16 12.66
CA SER A 438 3.24 26.98 14.11
C SER A 438 4.48 27.27 14.96
N GLY A 439 5.67 27.30 14.36
CA GLY A 439 6.93 27.68 15.03
C GLY A 439 7.13 29.20 15.19
N GLY A 440 6.25 30.03 14.64
CA GLY A 440 6.32 31.50 14.68
C GLY A 440 5.65 32.16 15.90
N GLY A 441 5.65 31.49 17.06
CA GLY A 441 5.07 32.03 18.30
C GLY A 441 5.91 33.15 18.91
N ARG A 442 5.46 34.40 18.69
CA ARG A 442 5.79 35.67 19.40
C ARG A 442 6.92 35.58 20.44
N VAL A 443 8.10 36.07 20.07
CA VAL A 443 9.00 36.73 21.03
C VAL A 443 8.28 38.01 21.45
N LEU A 444 7.62 37.98 22.62
CA LEU A 444 7.19 39.18 23.30
C LEU A 444 8.45 39.96 23.68
N SER A 445 8.65 41.08 23.00
CA SER A 445 9.63 42.11 23.34
C SER A 445 9.36 42.61 24.75
N GLY A 446 10.10 42.06 25.72
CA GLY A 446 10.16 42.56 27.09
C GLY A 446 10.99 43.85 27.14
N GLU A 447 10.37 44.88 27.69
CA GLU A 447 10.92 46.21 27.93
C GLU A 447 12.21 46.17 28.78
N ARG A 448 13.18 47.03 28.41
CA ARG A 448 14.36 47.31 29.23
C ARG A 448 14.02 48.35 30.31
N PRO A 449 14.50 48.21 31.55
CA PRO A 449 14.70 49.34 32.44
C PRO A 449 16.15 49.85 32.38
N ALA A 450 16.30 51.14 32.67
CA ALA A 450 17.48 51.97 32.47
C ALA A 450 18.56 51.86 33.56
N SER A 451 19.80 52.05 33.11
CA SER A 451 21.05 52.61 33.70
C SER A 451 21.28 52.73 35.22
N THR A 452 22.50 52.40 35.64
CA THR A 452 23.38 53.29 36.44
C THR A 452 24.87 53.04 36.16
N ASP A 453 25.64 54.14 36.13
CA ASP A 453 27.07 54.34 35.88
C ASP A 453 28.08 53.58 36.79
N ALA A 454 29.29 53.31 36.26
CA ALA A 454 30.57 53.67 36.92
C ALA A 454 31.83 53.41 36.04
N ARG A 455 32.50 54.51 35.68
CA ARG A 455 33.96 54.83 35.50
C ARG A 455 35.03 53.78 35.11
N ALA A 456 35.87 54.20 34.15
CA ALA A 456 37.18 53.66 33.69
C ALA A 456 38.35 53.89 34.68
N PRO A 457 39.61 53.39 34.43
CA PRO A 457 40.59 53.98 33.46
C PRO A 457 41.37 52.92 32.60
N SER A 458 41.58 53.12 31.30
CA SER A 458 42.79 53.63 30.57
C SER A 458 44.12 52.86 30.75
N ASP A 459 44.69 52.33 29.65
CA ASP A 459 46.12 52.55 29.31
C ASP A 459 46.47 52.21 27.84
N ASP A 460 47.56 52.82 27.38
CA ASP A 460 48.01 53.19 26.04
C ASP A 460 48.64 52.09 25.13
N GLY A 461 48.82 52.43 23.83
CA GLY A 461 50.01 52.02 23.07
C GLY A 461 49.81 51.42 21.65
N VAL A 462 50.32 52.13 20.63
CA VAL A 462 50.35 51.85 19.17
C VAL A 462 51.85 51.93 18.73
N PRO A 463 52.35 51.63 17.50
CA PRO A 463 52.21 50.54 16.49
C PRO A 463 53.58 49.94 16.02
N SER A 464 53.58 48.98 15.07
CA SER A 464 54.67 48.77 14.06
C SER A 464 54.23 47.70 13.02
N THR A 465 53.91 48.02 11.75
CA THR A 465 54.68 48.18 10.48
C THR A 465 55.17 46.91 9.73
N ARG A 466 54.82 46.89 8.41
CA ARG A 466 55.49 46.26 7.23
C ARG A 466 55.55 44.72 7.14
N ASP A 467 55.57 44.04 6.00
CA ASP A 467 55.57 44.39 4.56
C ASP A 467 55.15 43.15 3.72
N GLN A 468 55.05 43.37 2.42
CA GLN A 468 54.57 42.54 1.30
C GLN A 468 55.29 41.20 1.00
N ALA A 469 54.59 40.36 0.21
CA ALA A 469 55.02 39.78 -1.08
C ALA A 469 54.91 38.24 -1.26
N SER A 470 53.98 37.85 -2.15
CA SER A 470 54.06 36.83 -3.22
C SER A 470 55.12 35.72 -3.21
N HIS A 471 54.69 34.46 -3.36
CA HIS A 471 54.98 33.61 -4.54
C HIS A 471 54.33 32.21 -4.46
N ARG A 472 53.81 31.73 -5.60
CA ARG A 472 53.58 30.30 -5.91
C ARG A 472 54.91 29.61 -6.24
N PRO A 473 55.02 28.28 -6.10
CA PRO A 473 55.00 27.43 -7.30
C PRO A 473 54.27 26.08 -7.14
N ALA A 474 54.00 25.43 -8.26
CA ALA A 474 53.59 24.03 -8.43
C ALA A 474 54.75 23.23 -9.08
N PRO A 475 54.55 21.97 -9.54
CA PRO A 475 54.37 20.71 -8.81
C PRO A 475 55.52 19.71 -9.10
N SER A 476 55.57 18.56 -8.42
CA SER A 476 56.51 17.47 -8.72
C SER A 476 55.80 16.18 -9.15
N ASP A 477 56.24 15.70 -10.29
CA ASP A 477 55.92 14.46 -10.99
C ASP A 477 56.73 13.27 -10.42
N SER A 478 56.14 12.07 -10.42
CA SER A 478 56.89 10.82 -10.59
C SER A 478 55.91 9.67 -10.89
N GLY A 479 56.00 9.16 -12.12
CA GLY A 479 55.20 8.03 -12.58
C GLY A 479 55.76 6.67 -12.19
N ARG A 480 54.94 5.63 -12.42
CA ARG A 480 55.41 4.31 -12.82
C ARG A 480 54.37 3.61 -13.71
N VAL A 481 54.84 3.18 -14.87
CA VAL A 481 54.16 2.41 -15.92
C VAL A 481 54.36 0.91 -15.67
N VAL A 482 53.41 0.07 -16.11
CA VAL A 482 53.51 -1.30 -16.71
C VAL A 482 52.04 -1.81 -16.87
N SER A 483 51.41 -1.65 -18.04
CA SER A 483 51.32 -2.57 -19.22
C SER A 483 50.52 -3.86 -18.98
N GLY A 484 49.30 -3.94 -19.56
CA GLY A 484 48.86 -4.98 -20.51
C GLY A 484 47.67 -5.75 -19.89
N GLU A 485 46.58 -6.16 -20.54
CA GLU A 485 46.25 -6.44 -21.94
C GLU A 485 44.73 -6.23 -22.13
N ARG A 486 44.31 -5.91 -23.37
CA ARG A 486 42.93 -6.10 -23.84
C ARG A 486 42.77 -7.52 -24.41
N PRO A 487 41.53 -8.02 -24.49
CA PRO A 487 41.09 -8.57 -25.77
C PRO A 487 39.79 -7.94 -26.28
N ALA A 488 39.66 -8.03 -27.59
CA ALA A 488 38.67 -7.40 -28.43
C ALA A 488 37.48 -8.33 -28.76
N HIS A 489 36.34 -7.69 -29.00
CA HIS A 489 35.23 -7.97 -29.93
C HIS A 489 34.71 -9.41 -30.14
N THR A 490 33.37 -9.55 -30.05
CA THR A 490 32.52 -10.10 -31.12
C THR A 490 31.05 -9.75 -30.84
N ASP A 491 30.52 -8.76 -31.56
CA ASP A 491 29.07 -8.51 -31.65
C ASP A 491 28.51 -9.33 -32.82
N ALA A 492 27.65 -10.30 -32.48
CA ALA A 492 26.91 -11.10 -33.45
C ALA A 492 25.61 -10.37 -33.85
N ARG A 493 25.49 -10.14 -35.17
CA ARG A 493 24.25 -9.71 -35.84
C ARG A 493 23.16 -10.77 -35.69
N ALA A 494 21.96 -10.36 -35.29
CA ALA A 494 20.72 -11.10 -35.48
C ALA A 494 19.92 -10.48 -36.64
N PRO A 495 19.30 -11.27 -37.54
CA PRO A 495 18.35 -10.77 -38.53
C PRO A 495 16.91 -10.96 -38.02
N SER A 496 16.16 -9.87 -37.84
CA SER A 496 14.71 -9.92 -37.66
C SER A 496 14.02 -9.65 -39.00
N GLY A 497 13.47 -10.71 -39.60
CA GLY A 497 12.61 -10.64 -40.77
C GLY A 497 11.14 -10.40 -40.41
N GLY A 498 10.52 -9.48 -41.13
CA GLY A 498 9.22 -9.67 -41.79
C GLY A 498 7.97 -9.89 -40.94
N VAL A 499 7.22 -8.81 -40.72
CA VAL A 499 5.76 -8.81 -40.55
C VAL A 499 5.08 -9.13 -41.90
N PRO A 500 3.92 -9.81 -41.91
CA PRO A 500 2.85 -9.35 -42.79
C PRO A 500 1.50 -9.14 -42.08
N SER A 501 0.81 -8.16 -42.66
CA SER A 501 -0.48 -7.57 -42.32
C SER A 501 -1.67 -8.45 -42.70
N ILE A 502 -2.78 -8.19 -42.01
CA ILE A 502 -4.18 -8.59 -42.21
C ILE A 502 -4.69 -8.33 -43.65
N ARG A 503 -5.42 -9.30 -44.24
CA ARG A 503 -6.76 -9.10 -44.86
C ARG A 503 -7.44 -10.40 -45.32
N ASP A 504 -8.75 -10.45 -45.01
CA ASP A 504 -9.89 -11.09 -45.67
C ASP A 504 -9.89 -12.60 -45.99
N GLN A 505 -10.83 -13.31 -45.37
CA GLN A 505 -11.95 -13.95 -46.10
C GLN A 505 -13.10 -14.33 -45.15
N MET A 506 -14.28 -13.77 -45.45
CA MET A 506 -15.59 -14.18 -44.95
C MET A 506 -16.05 -15.47 -45.64
N SER A 507 -16.80 -16.32 -44.93
CA SER A 507 -17.93 -17.16 -45.41
C SER A 507 -18.56 -17.86 -44.18
N HIS A 508 -19.77 -17.46 -43.74
CA HIS A 508 -21.04 -18.23 -43.80
C HIS A 508 -20.87 -19.74 -43.48
N GLU A 509 -21.57 -20.37 -42.51
CA GLU A 509 -23.01 -20.35 -42.17
C GLU A 509 -23.27 -21.25 -40.90
N PRO A 510 -24.51 -21.61 -40.47
CA PRO A 510 -25.23 -21.04 -39.32
C PRO A 510 -25.39 -21.95 -38.07
N ALA A 511 -25.93 -21.35 -37.00
CA ALA A 511 -26.38 -21.99 -35.77
C ALA A 511 -27.71 -22.76 -35.93
N PRO A 512 -27.94 -23.85 -35.16
CA PRO A 512 -29.28 -24.39 -34.95
C PRO A 512 -29.93 -23.81 -33.69
N SER A 513 -31.08 -23.17 -33.89
CA SER A 513 -32.09 -22.88 -32.88
C SER A 513 -32.78 -24.17 -32.42
N VAL A 514 -32.89 -24.41 -31.10
CA VAL A 514 -33.97 -25.25 -30.56
C VAL A 514 -34.60 -24.58 -29.35
N SER A 515 -35.86 -24.24 -29.56
CA SER A 515 -36.86 -23.83 -28.57
C SER A 515 -37.14 -24.94 -27.55
N GLY A 516 -37.17 -24.60 -26.26
CA GLY A 516 -37.63 -25.48 -25.18
C GLY A 516 -38.48 -24.70 -24.18
N ARG A 517 -39.74 -25.12 -24.02
CA ARG A 517 -40.85 -24.39 -23.40
C ARG A 517 -40.76 -24.31 -21.87
N TYR A 518 -41.21 -23.18 -21.34
CA TYR A 518 -41.77 -23.02 -20.00
C TYR A 518 -42.98 -23.95 -19.79
N ARG A 519 -43.02 -24.66 -18.66
CA ARG A 519 -44.25 -24.89 -17.86
C ARG A 519 -43.94 -25.45 -16.46
N ARG A 520 -44.41 -24.65 -15.48
CA ARG A 520 -44.65 -24.89 -14.04
C ARG A 520 -43.46 -25.01 -13.11
#